data_AF-A0A7Z1MYU6-F1
#
_entry.id   AF-A0A7Z1MYU6-F1
#
_cell.length_a   1.000
_cell.length_b   1.000
_cell.length_c   1.000
_cell.angle_alpha   90.00
_cell.angle_beta   90.00
_cell.angle_gamma   90.00
#
_symmetry.space_group_name_H-M   'P 1'
#
loop_
_entity.id
_entity.type
_entity.pdbx_description
1 polymer ?
#
loop_
_entity_poly.entity_id
_entity_poly.type
_entity_poly.pdbx_seq_one_letter_code
_entity_poly.pdbx_strand_id
1 'polypeptide(L)'
;FIENKEFGTRGLYGEPVGYIDVYDDCEFIVAIRSMLIKEQQATLYAGCGIVKNSDPDSEVAETAVKFSPMMNALGVDNNDES
;
A
#
# COMPACT_ATOMS: atom_id res chain seq x y z
N PHE A 1 -6.55 -3.12 17.19
CA PHE A 1 -5.91 -1.80 17.36
C PHE A 1 -6.02 -1.00 16.07
N ILE A 2 -5.40 -1.47 14.98
CA ILE A 2 -5.38 -0.81 13.66
C ILE A 2 -6.77 -0.47 13.13
N GLU A 3 -7.70 -1.44 13.13
CA GLU A 3 -9.08 -1.26 12.63
C GLU A 3 -9.81 -0.06 13.26
N ASN A 4 -9.56 0.23 14.54
CA ASN A 4 -10.19 1.37 15.24
C ASN A 4 -9.52 2.72 14.94
N LYS A 5 -8.47 2.74 14.14
CA LYS A 5 -7.63 3.90 13.82
C LYS A 5 -7.62 4.24 12.33
N GLU A 6 -8.22 3.41 11.49
CA GLU A 6 -8.30 3.60 10.06
C GLU A 6 -9.74 3.82 9.61
N PHE A 7 -9.89 4.51 8.49
CA PHE A 7 -11.19 4.71 7.87
C PHE A 7 -11.45 3.62 6.83
N GLY A 8 -12.58 2.92 6.98
CA GLY A 8 -13.03 1.93 5.99
C GLY A 8 -12.26 0.61 6.04
N THR A 9 -12.36 -0.16 4.95
CA THR A 9 -11.67 -1.45 4.77
C THR A 9 -10.37 -1.28 4.00
N ARG A 10 -9.35 -2.06 4.36
CA ARG A 10 -8.07 -2.14 3.63
C ARG A 10 -8.18 -2.81 2.27
N GLY A 11 -9.31 -3.45 1.96
CA GLY A 11 -9.47 -4.22 0.73
C GLY A 11 -8.42 -5.32 0.65
N LEU A 12 -7.56 -5.28 -0.37
CA LEU A 12 -6.46 -6.24 -0.55
C LEU A 12 -5.13 -5.78 0.07
N TYR A 13 -5.07 -4.60 0.71
CA TYR A 13 -3.81 -4.10 1.24
C TYR A 13 -3.32 -4.93 2.44
N GLY A 14 -2.13 -5.52 2.29
CA GLY A 14 -1.53 -6.41 3.28
C GLY A 14 -2.02 -7.86 3.23
N GLU A 15 -2.93 -8.19 2.31
CA GLU A 15 -3.44 -9.54 2.11
C GLU A 15 -2.45 -10.42 1.33
N PRO A 16 -2.49 -11.76 1.49
CA PRO A 16 -1.71 -12.67 0.66
C PRO A 16 -2.30 -12.72 -0.77
N VAL A 17 -1.43 -12.60 -1.76
CA VAL A 17 -1.76 -12.73 -3.19
C VAL A 17 -0.83 -13.75 -3.81
N GLY A 18 -1.39 -14.72 -4.51
CA GLY A 18 -0.61 -15.86 -4.97
C GLY A 18 -1.47 -16.91 -5.65
N TYR A 19 -0.90 -18.11 -5.77
CA TYR A 19 -1.59 -19.26 -6.36
C TYR A 19 -1.49 -20.49 -5.45
N ILE A 20 -2.43 -21.39 -5.65
CA ILE A 20 -2.40 -22.77 -5.18
C ILE A 20 -2.72 -23.61 -6.41
N ASP A 21 -1.95 -24.66 -6.66
CA ASP A 21 -2.22 -25.58 -7.77
C ASP A 21 -2.84 -26.90 -7.32
N VAL A 22 -3.09 -27.78 -8.29
CA VAL A 22 -3.75 -29.09 -8.06
C VAL A 22 -2.81 -30.16 -7.49
N TYR A 23 -1.51 -29.83 -7.35
CA TYR A 23 -0.48 -30.70 -6.80
C TYR A 23 -0.05 -30.27 -5.40
N ASP A 24 -0.85 -29.42 -4.75
CA ASP A 24 -0.64 -28.85 -3.43
C ASP A 24 0.58 -27.91 -3.33
N ASP A 25 1.11 -27.42 -4.47
CA ASP A 25 2.12 -26.36 -4.47
C ASP A 25 1.45 -24.99 -4.38
N CYS A 26 2.09 -24.08 -3.63
CA CYS A 26 1.61 -22.70 -3.48
C CYS A 26 2.73 -21.69 -3.31
N GLU A 27 2.51 -20.49 -3.82
CA GLU A 27 3.39 -19.34 -3.61
C GLU A 27 2.54 -18.09 -3.38
N PHE A 28 2.92 -17.29 -2.37
CA PHE A 28 2.22 -16.06 -2.01
C PHE A 28 3.20 -14.92 -1.75
N ILE A 29 2.77 -13.73 -2.14
CA ILE A 29 3.38 -12.46 -1.79
C ILE A 29 2.41 -11.64 -0.93
N VAL A 30 2.92 -10.66 -0.21
CA VAL A 30 2.08 -9.70 0.52
C VAL A 30 1.72 -8.56 -0.44
N ALA A 31 0.43 -8.24 -0.54
CA ALA A 31 -0.08 -7.13 -1.35
C ALA A 31 0.24 -5.76 -0.72
N ILE A 32 1.51 -5.39 -0.76
CA ILE A 32 2.03 -4.06 -0.46
C ILE A 32 2.65 -3.43 -1.71
N ARG A 33 2.79 -2.10 -1.74
CA ARG A 33 3.23 -1.36 -2.94
C ARG A 33 2.37 -1.70 -4.16
N SER A 34 1.08 -1.91 -3.92
CA SER A 34 0.07 -2.26 -4.90
C SER A 34 -1.15 -1.34 -4.76
N MET A 35 -1.97 -1.33 -5.79
CA MET A 35 -3.15 -0.47 -5.90
C MET A 35 -4.35 -1.30 -6.35
N LEU A 36 -5.52 -1.03 -5.75
CA LEU A 36 -6.77 -1.64 -6.17
C LEU A 36 -7.42 -0.75 -7.21
N ILE A 37 -7.48 -1.22 -8.46
CA ILE A 37 -8.15 -0.53 -9.56
C ILE A 37 -9.57 -1.08 -9.69
N LYS A 38 -10.56 -0.19 -9.62
CA LYS A 38 -11.95 -0.49 -9.93
C LYS A 38 -12.47 0.56 -10.90
N GLU A 39 -12.81 0.11 -12.10
CA GLU A 39 -13.24 0.98 -13.21
C GLU A 39 -12.21 2.08 -13.49
N GLN A 40 -12.55 3.35 -13.25
CA GLN A 40 -11.69 4.52 -13.48
C GLN A 40 -11.08 5.08 -12.19
N GLN A 41 -11.11 4.31 -11.10
CA GLN A 41 -10.57 4.72 -9.80
C GLN A 41 -9.49 3.75 -9.33
N ALA A 42 -8.36 4.30 -8.87
CA ALA A 42 -7.31 3.57 -8.20
C ALA A 42 -7.28 3.96 -6.71
N THR A 43 -7.37 2.96 -5.83
CA THR A 43 -7.20 3.15 -4.38
C THR A 43 -5.82 2.64 -3.98
N LEU A 44 -5.02 3.50 -3.36
CA LEU A 44 -3.67 3.19 -2.90
C LEU A 44 -3.63 3.17 -1.38
N TYR A 45 -2.88 2.23 -0.83
CA TYR A 45 -2.59 2.17 0.61
C TYR A 45 -1.09 2.11 0.83
N ALA A 46 -0.61 2.84 1.83
CA ALA A 46 0.72 2.71 2.38
C ALA A 46 0.66 2.95 3.88
N GLY A 47 1.64 2.42 4.59
CA GLY A 47 1.78 2.63 6.02
C GLY A 47 3.21 2.37 6.47
N CYS A 48 3.43 2.57 7.75
CA CYS A 48 4.72 2.40 8.41
C CYS A 48 4.57 1.67 9.75
N GLY A 49 5.68 1.18 10.28
CA GLY A 49 5.71 0.46 11.53
C GLY A 49 5.99 1.40 12.68
N ILE A 50 4.99 1.67 13.53
CA ILE A 50 5.16 2.57 14.68
C ILE A 50 5.85 1.84 15.83
N VAL A 51 6.97 2.40 16.29
CA VAL A 51 7.72 1.94 17.46
C VAL A 51 7.88 3.07 18.49
N LYS A 52 8.37 2.75 19.69
CA LYS A 52 8.45 3.68 20.83
C LYS A 52 9.17 5.01 20.52
N ASN A 53 10.17 4.96 19.64
CA ASN A 53 10.99 6.11 19.27
C ASN A 53 10.69 6.60 17.83
N SER A 54 9.55 6.24 17.27
CA SER A 54 9.11 6.77 15.97
C SER A 54 8.86 8.26 16.05
N ASP A 55 9.30 8.99 15.03
CA ASP A 55 9.03 10.41 14.85
C ASP A 55 7.85 10.60 13.88
N PRO A 56 6.73 11.22 14.29
CA PRO A 56 5.53 11.31 13.46
C PRO A 56 5.76 11.91 12.07
N ASP A 57 6.57 12.95 11.97
CA ASP A 57 6.82 13.65 10.70
C ASP A 57 7.64 12.78 9.74
N SER A 58 8.65 12.08 10.27
CA SER A 58 9.47 11.13 9.51
C SER A 58 8.65 9.95 9.01
N GLU A 59 7.75 9.41 9.83
CA GLU A 59 6.87 8.28 9.47
C GLU A 59 5.87 8.65 8.36
N VAL A 60 5.35 9.88 8.40
CA VAL A 60 4.50 10.43 7.34
C VAL A 60 5.30 10.59 6.03
N ALA A 61 6.50 11.15 6.10
CA ALA A 61 7.37 11.32 4.94
C ALA A 61 7.74 9.98 4.31
N GLU A 62 8.08 8.97 5.12
CA GLU A 62 8.36 7.62 4.64
C GLU A 62 7.13 7.01 3.95
N THR A 63 5.94 7.20 4.53
CA THR A 63 4.69 6.71 3.94
C THR A 63 4.38 7.37 2.60
N ALA A 64 4.65 8.67 2.46
CA ALA A 64 4.52 9.39 1.18
C ALA A 64 5.41 8.79 0.08
N VAL A 65 6.68 8.51 0.39
CA VAL A 65 7.63 7.90 -0.55
C VAL A 65 7.19 6.51 -1.02
N LYS A 66 6.47 5.75 -0.18
CA LYS A 66 5.95 4.42 -0.55
C LYS A 66 4.87 4.50 -1.63
N PHE A 67 4.20 5.63 -1.81
CA PHE A 67 3.22 5.84 -2.87
C PHE A 67 3.85 6.09 -4.23
N SER A 68 5.05 6.70 -4.28
CA SER A 68 5.68 7.17 -5.52
C SER A 68 5.72 6.14 -6.65
N PRO A 69 6.09 4.85 -6.44
CA PRO A 69 6.11 3.87 -7.53
C PRO A 69 4.74 3.66 -8.20
N MET A 70 3.67 3.65 -7.40
CA MET A 70 2.30 3.44 -7.90
C MET A 70 1.75 4.70 -8.57
N MET A 71 2.05 5.88 -8.02
CA MET A 71 1.68 7.17 -8.62
C MET A 71 2.37 7.37 -9.97
N ASN A 72 3.66 7.06 -10.06
CA ASN A 72 4.40 7.10 -11.31
C ASN A 72 3.83 6.11 -12.35
N ALA A 73 3.41 4.91 -11.91
CA ALA A 73 2.76 3.93 -12.80
C ALA A 73 1.41 4.42 -13.34
N LEU A 74 0.71 5.29 -12.61
CA LEU A 74 -0.50 5.98 -13.06
C LEU A 74 -0.21 7.21 -13.95
N GLY A 75 1.06 7.57 -14.16
CA GLY A 75 1.45 8.79 -14.87
C GLY A 75 1.21 10.07 -14.07
N VAL A 76 1.12 9.98 -12.74
CA VAL A 76 1.08 11.15 -11.87
C VAL A 76 2.50 11.52 -11.49
N ASP A 77 3.08 12.47 -12.25
CA ASP A 77 4.38 13.04 -11.93
C ASP A 77 4.25 14.12 -10.85
N ASN A 78 5.05 14.04 -9.79
CA ASN A 78 5.15 15.08 -8.75
C ASN A 78 5.93 16.32 -9.23
N ASN A 79 5.67 16.80 -10.44
CA ASN A 79 6.33 17.99 -11.02
C ASN A 79 5.54 19.29 -10.80
N ASP A 80 4.90 19.43 -9.64
CA ASP A 80 4.38 20.72 -9.18
C ASP A 80 5.38 21.35 -8.20
N GLU A 81 6.54 21.75 -8.71
CA GLU A 81 7.27 22.92 -8.21
C GLU A 81 6.99 24.07 -9.18
N SER A 82 5.96 24.86 -8.88
CA SER A 82 5.72 26.22 -9.39
C SER A 82 5.50 27.15 -8.21
#